data_AF-A0A396IFC9-F1
#
_entry.id   AF-A0A396IFC9-F1
#
_cell.length_a   1.000
_cell.length_b   1.000
_cell.length_c   1.000
_cell.angle_alpha   90.00
_cell.angle_beta   90.00
_cell.angle_gamma   90.00
#
_symmetry.space_group_name_H-M   'P 1'
#
loop_
_entity.id
_entity.type
_entity.pdbx_description
1 polymer ?
#
loop_
_entity_poly.entity_id
_entity_poly.type
_entity_poly.pdbx_seq_one_letter_code
_entity_poly.pdbx_strand_id
1 'polypeptide(L)' 'MQRGVEKKVFNSYGSRRGNDEVMSRGTFANIRIVNKLLNDEVGPKTAHSNRGEALCF' A
#
# COMPACT_ATOMS: atom_id res chain seq x y z
N MET A 1 -11.84 -6.03 7.37
CA MET A 1 -12.09 -5.04 8.45
C MET A 1 -11.60 -5.62 9.79
N GLN A 2 -10.29 -5.84 9.91
CA GLN A 2 -9.73 -6.71 10.94
C GLN A 2 -9.62 -6.06 12.34
N ARG A 3 -9.79 -4.73 12.42
CA ARG A 3 -9.66 -3.95 13.67
C ARG A 3 -10.92 -3.19 14.08
N GLY A 4 -12.08 -3.56 13.53
CA GLY A 4 -13.37 -2.94 13.89
C GLY A 4 -13.54 -1.47 13.49
N VAL A 5 -12.62 -0.90 12.71
CA VAL A 5 -12.73 0.48 12.22
C VAL A 5 -13.62 0.51 10.98
N GLU A 6 -14.72 1.24 11.06
CA GLU A 6 -15.56 1.53 9.90
C GLU A 6 -14.79 2.32 8.84
N LYS A 7 -15.05 2.02 7.56
CA LYS A 7 -14.39 2.71 6.42
C LYS A 7 -14.50 4.24 6.51
N LYS A 8 -15.61 4.75 7.04
CA LYS A 8 -15.86 6.19 7.22
C LYS A 8 -14.90 6.86 8.22
N VAL A 9 -14.30 6.08 9.13
CA VAL A 9 -13.41 6.56 10.21
C VAL A 9 -11.93 6.35 9.85
N PHE A 10 -11.60 5.86 8.64
CA PHE A 10 -10.21 5.65 8.23
C PHE A 10 -9.38 6.94 8.28
N ASN A 11 -10.00 8.10 8.06
CA ASN A 11 -9.34 9.41 8.05
C ASN A 11 -8.13 9.43 7.07
N SER A 12 -7.39 10.53 7.01
CA SER A 12 -6.20 10.61 6.14
C SER A 12 -5.02 9.80 6.72
N TYR A 13 -4.13 9.30 5.85
CA TYR A 13 -2.86 8.71 6.29
C TYR A 13 -2.03 9.67 7.14
N GLY A 14 -2.10 10.97 6.84
CA GLY A 14 -1.43 12.02 7.62
C GLY A 14 -1.90 12.12 9.06
N SER A 15 -3.15 11.77 9.35
CA SER A 15 -3.72 11.75 10.70
C SER A 15 -3.26 10.54 11.52
N ARG A 16 -2.64 9.53 10.90
CA ARG A 16 -2.21 8.27 11.54
C ARG A 16 -0.69 8.11 11.60
N ARG A 17 0.07 9.21 11.48
CA ARG A 17 1.54 9.21 11.52
C ARG A 17 2.15 8.59 12.80
N GLY A 18 1.41 8.58 13.91
CA GLY A 18 1.83 7.93 15.15
C GLY A 18 1.58 6.42 15.22
N ASN A 19 0.96 5.82 14.20
CA ASN A 19 0.70 4.37 14.13
C ASN A 19 1.60 3.75 13.05
N ASP A 20 2.67 3.11 13.49
CA ASP A 20 3.69 2.50 12.63
C ASP A 20 3.09 1.47 11.66
N GLU A 21 2.18 0.62 12.13
CA GLU A 21 1.59 -0.43 11.32
C GLU A 21 0.71 0.09 10.17
N VAL A 22 0.06 1.26 10.37
CA VAL A 22 -0.67 1.95 9.29
C VAL A 22 0.31 2.60 8.32
N MET A 23 1.41 3.16 8.83
CA MET A 23 2.41 3.83 7.99
C MET A 23 3.21 2.85 7.13
N SER A 24 3.55 1.67 7.64
CA SER A 24 4.19 0.60 6.86
C SER A 24 3.28 0.15 5.71
N ARG A 25 1.99 -0.07 5.96
CA ARG A 25 1.02 -0.42 4.90
C ARG A 25 0.74 0.72 3.91
N GLY A 26 0.99 1.96 4.30
CA GLY A 26 0.90 3.12 3.40
C GLY A 26 2.16 3.35 2.56
N THR A 27 3.25 2.66 2.87
CA THR A 27 4.53 2.83 2.18
C THR A 27 4.44 2.19 0.80
N PHE A 28 4.74 2.97 -0.25
CA PHE A 28 4.53 2.59 -1.65
C PHE A 28 3.07 2.31 -2.07
N ALA A 29 2.08 2.67 -1.24
CA ALA A 29 0.66 2.54 -1.55
C ALA A 29 0.10 3.67 -2.45
N ASN A 30 0.96 4.51 -3.02
CA ASN A 30 0.53 5.62 -3.88
C ASN A 30 0.10 5.08 -5.26
N ILE A 31 -1.14 5.42 -5.65
CA ILE A 31 -1.77 4.97 -6.91
C ILE A 31 -1.03 5.42 -8.19
N ARG A 32 -0.11 6.38 -8.08
CA ARG A 32 0.68 6.92 -9.21
C ARG A 32 2.14 6.46 -9.21
N ILE A 33 2.52 5.54 -8.32
CA ILE A 33 3.87 4.95 -8.38
C ILE A 33 4.03 4.21 -9.70
N VAL A 34 5.16 4.42 -10.36
CA VAL A 34 5.56 3.69 -11.56
C VAL A 34 6.55 2.62 -11.13
N ASN A 35 6.20 1.35 -11.30
CA ASN A 35 7.09 0.25 -10.96
C ASN A 35 7.83 -0.28 -12.19
N LYS A 36 9.12 0.04 -12.28
CA LYS A 36 10.01 -0.42 -13.35
C LYS A 36 10.20 -1.95 -13.37
N LEU A 37 9.96 -2.63 -12.25
CA LEU A 37 10.04 -4.08 -12.15
C LEU A 37 8.82 -4.80 -12.73
N LEU A 38 7.74 -4.06 -12.99
CA LEU A 38 6.50 -4.55 -13.60
C LEU A 38 6.27 -3.88 -14.96
N ASN A 39 7.31 -3.76 -15.80
CA ASN A 39 7.22 -3.15 -17.13
C ASN A 39 6.61 -1.73 -17.11
N ASP A 40 7.03 -0.90 -16.15
CA ASP A 40 6.52 0.46 -15.94
C ASP A 40 5.01 0.53 -15.65
N GLU A 41 4.41 -0.52 -15.08
CA GLU A 41 3.02 -0.51 -14.62
C GLU A 41 2.81 0.61 -13.58
N VAL A 42 1.72 1.35 -13.75
CA VAL A 42 1.30 2.41 -12.82
C VAL A 42 0.40 1.81 -11.76
N GLY A 43 0.84 1.88 -10.51
CA GLY A 43 0.07 1.45 -9.36
C GLY A 43 0.93 0.98 -8.19
N PRO A 44 0.32 0.77 -7.01
CA PRO A 44 1.01 0.37 -5.80
C PRO A 44 1.19 -1.16 -5.78
N LYS A 45 1.81 -1.72 -6.83
CA LYS A 45 2.04 -3.15 -6.96
C LYS A 45 3.52 -3.44 -7.18
N THR A 46 3.94 -4.62 -6.76
CA THR A 46 5.27 -5.13 -7.04
C THR A 46 5.26 -6.64 -7.26
N ALA A 47 6.23 -7.13 -8.04
CA ALA A 47 6.43 -8.55 -8.22
C ALA A 47 7.18 -9.12 -7.01
N HIS A 48 6.64 -10.17 -6.38
CA HIS A 48 7.38 -10.90 -5.37
C HIS A 48 8.45 -11.77 -6.03
N SER A 49 9.72 -11.45 -5.82
CA SER A 49 10.88 -12.06 -6.53
C SER A 49 10.88 -13.58 -6.52
N ASN A 50 10.42 -14.20 -5.43
CA ASN A 50 10.49 -15.66 -5.27
C ASN A 50 9.21 -16.37 -5.74
N ARG A 51 8.11 -15.63 -5.99
CA ARG A 51 6.79 -16.20 -6.30
C ARG A 51 6.27 -15.81 -7.68
N GLY A 52 6.84 -14.76 -8.30
CA GLY A 52 6.43 -14.25 -9.62
C GLY A 52 5.05 -13.57 -9.62
N GLU A 53 4.33 -13.58 -8.49
CA GLU A 53 3.01 -12.98 -8.36
C GLU A 53 3.13 -11.47 -8.10
N ALA A 54 2.28 -10.69 -8.79
CA ALA A 54 2.11 -9.27 -8.53
C ALA A 54 1.25 -9.09 -7.27
N LEU A 55 1.82 -8.46 -6.25
CA LEU A 55 1.17 -8.17 -4.98
C LEU A 55 1.06 -6.65 -4.80
N CYS A 56 -0.01 -6.20 -4.15
CA CYS A 56 -0.06 -4.82 -3.66
C CYS A 56 0.90 -4.66 -2.48
N PHE A 57 1.52 -3.48 -2.36
CA PHE A 57 2.26 -3.09 -1.16
C PHE A 57 1.36 -3.06 0.09
#